data_AF-A0A7S4AG83-F1
#
_entry.id   AF-A0A7S4AG83-F1
#
_cell.length_a   1.000
_cell.length_b   1.000
_cell.length_c   1.000
_cell.angle_alpha   90.00
_cell.angle_beta   90.00
_cell.angle_gamma   90.00
#
_symmetry.space_group_name_H-M   'P 1'
#
loop_
_entity.id
_entity.type
_entity.pdbx_description
1 polymer ?
#
loop_
_entity_poly.entity_id
_entity_poly.type
_entity_poly.pdbx_seq_one_letter_code
_entity_poly.pdbx_strand_id
1 'polypeptide(L)'
;RTTTNDGNGNDDDRRRQHDHDDAATRSGRRRKQPRHLLVFPSECNFGGDRPENTAAVLRAARDSGRWYTMLDIAKHAATDRVHLNRLDPDFAALSFYKLFGDPTGVGALLVRRTAAGVLLEQRGECERRGEHGGECNGERECNCNCKHRRHYQGGGSVDIMLPNRDYTVPKSSTNNSGLDSLTSGTSNFRGIANLHHGFDVLDSLGGMSAIHKHAFCLAKELTRRLKGMKHANGMPVVAIYCGWNDDDAAAGWGNGDGNGESSGGGKKRGRKRGPTVALNVFRSDGTAVGYNEVSKLAALARTPMQFRTGCFCNPGACQKALNLNDREVIDNYESTGHVCGDHIDLVNGMPTGAIRVSFGKDSIWEDLDVFVRFLEATFRNNNNNNNNNND
;
A
#
# COMPACT_ATOMS: atom_id res chain seq x y z
N ARG A 1 7.48 54.21 50.30
CA ARG A 1 8.45 55.23 50.76
C ARG A 1 9.17 55.75 49.52
N THR A 2 9.01 57.05 49.22
CA THR A 2 9.89 57.95 48.42
C THR A 2 10.27 57.52 46.99
N THR A 3 9.70 58.09 45.90
CA THR A 3 10.10 59.35 45.19
C THR A 3 11.58 59.33 44.76
N THR A 4 11.99 59.50 43.49
CA THR A 4 11.76 60.66 42.60
C THR A 4 11.97 60.36 41.10
N ASN A 5 11.25 61.17 40.32
CA ASN A 5 11.35 61.55 38.90
C ASN A 5 12.78 61.87 38.38
N ASP A 6 13.06 61.59 37.10
CA ASP A 6 13.28 62.60 36.04
C ASP A 6 13.86 61.98 34.75
N GLY A 7 13.42 62.49 33.58
CA GLY A 7 14.31 62.59 32.41
C GLY A 7 14.02 61.75 31.16
N ASN A 8 12.91 62.07 30.50
CA ASN A 8 12.64 62.09 29.05
C ASN A 8 13.83 61.79 28.09
N GLY A 9 13.65 60.86 27.13
CA GLY A 9 14.49 60.78 25.92
C GLY A 9 14.51 59.42 25.19
N ASN A 10 13.81 59.36 24.05
CA ASN A 10 14.01 58.42 22.93
C ASN A 10 13.50 56.97 23.07
N ASP A 11 12.17 56.79 23.05
CA ASP A 11 11.53 55.47 22.84
C ASP A 11 11.22 55.13 21.37
N ASP A 12 11.47 56.03 20.41
CA ASP A 12 11.15 55.79 18.99
C ASP A 12 12.29 55.16 18.16
N ASP A 13 13.54 55.16 18.63
CA ASP A 13 14.67 54.57 17.89
C ASP A 13 14.93 53.09 18.22
N ARG A 14 14.43 52.58 19.37
CA ARG A 14 14.62 51.16 19.72
C ARG A 14 13.65 50.21 19.04
N ARG A 15 12.52 50.71 18.52
CA ARG A 15 11.57 49.90 17.73
C ARG A 15 11.97 49.75 16.26
N ARG A 16 12.83 50.62 15.73
CA ARG A 16 13.32 50.51 14.34
C ARG A 16 14.58 49.67 14.19
N GLN A 17 15.34 49.46 15.26
CA GLN A 17 16.52 48.59 15.24
C GLN A 17 16.17 47.10 15.34
N HIS A 18 15.08 46.73 16.02
CA HIS A 18 14.65 45.33 16.15
C HIS A 18 13.96 44.77 14.90
N ASP A 19 13.36 45.62 14.06
CA ASP A 19 12.74 45.18 12.79
C ASP A 19 13.76 45.06 11.63
N HIS A 20 14.99 45.57 11.80
CA HIS A 20 16.04 45.48 10.79
C HIS A 20 16.98 44.26 10.97
N ASP A 21 17.10 43.70 12.17
CA ASP A 21 17.94 42.52 12.43
C ASP A 21 17.23 41.18 12.13
N ASP A 22 15.89 41.16 12.10
CA ASP A 22 15.10 39.97 11.71
C ASP A 22 14.91 39.83 10.18
N ALA A 23 15.21 40.88 9.42
CA ALA A 23 15.14 40.86 7.95
C ALA A 23 16.45 40.37 7.29
N ALA A 24 17.60 40.48 7.97
CA ALA A 24 18.91 40.19 7.41
C ALA A 24 19.43 38.76 7.65
N THR A 25 18.81 37.97 8.54
CA THR A 25 19.12 36.53 8.74
C THR A 25 18.33 35.59 7.82
N ARG A 26 17.49 36.13 6.92
CA ARG A 26 16.83 35.37 5.83
C ARG A 26 17.69 35.24 4.57
N SER A 27 19.02 35.19 4.71
CA SER A 27 19.90 34.73 3.64
C SER A 27 19.70 33.23 3.40
N GLY A 28 18.76 32.94 2.50
CA GLY A 28 18.56 31.72 1.73
C GLY A 28 19.35 30.47 2.15
N ARG A 29 19.02 29.85 3.28
CA ARG A 29 19.16 28.39 3.39
C ARG A 29 18.19 27.80 2.38
N ARG A 30 18.66 27.58 1.15
CA ARG A 30 18.01 26.71 0.16
C ARG A 30 17.53 25.48 0.93
N ARG A 31 16.21 25.32 1.15
CA ARG A 31 15.67 24.08 1.71
C ARG A 31 16.19 22.98 0.81
N LYS A 32 17.10 22.15 1.34
CA LYS A 32 17.64 21.02 0.58
C LYS A 32 16.45 20.19 0.12
N GLN A 33 16.36 19.91 -1.18
CA GLN A 33 15.29 19.07 -1.68
C GLN A 33 15.28 17.73 -0.92
N PRO A 34 14.09 17.18 -0.61
CA PRO A 34 14.00 15.86 0.00
C PRO A 34 14.78 14.83 -0.82
N ARG A 35 15.53 13.95 -0.14
CA ARG A 35 16.40 12.94 -0.79
C ARG A 35 15.92 11.51 -0.55
N HIS A 36 14.83 11.35 0.18
CA HIS A 36 14.31 10.06 0.61
C HIS A 36 12.83 9.93 0.27
N LEU A 37 12.35 8.71 0.13
CA LEU A 37 10.95 8.40 -0.13
C LEU A 37 10.43 7.46 0.95
N LEU A 38 9.35 7.87 1.62
CA LEU A 38 8.58 7.01 2.52
C LEU A 38 7.37 6.47 1.74
N VAL A 39 7.29 5.15 1.60
CA VAL A 39 6.16 4.49 0.94
C VAL A 39 5.28 3.81 1.99
N PHE A 40 3.97 4.03 1.91
CA PHE A 40 3.00 3.45 2.85
C PHE A 40 1.85 2.79 2.08
N PRO A 41 1.49 1.53 2.37
CA PRO A 41 0.26 0.95 1.85
C PRO A 41 -0.94 1.49 2.64
N SER A 42 -1.91 2.05 1.93
CA SER A 42 -3.16 2.55 2.55
C SER A 42 -4.08 1.42 3.04
N GLU A 43 -3.87 0.19 2.56
CA GLU A 43 -4.53 -1.02 3.03
C GLU A 43 -3.55 -2.20 3.00
N CYS A 44 -3.50 -2.96 4.08
CA CYS A 44 -2.63 -4.14 4.22
C CYS A 44 -3.06 -5.26 3.27
N ASN A 45 -2.14 -5.75 2.43
CA ASN A 45 -2.39 -6.90 1.55
C ASN A 45 -2.73 -8.19 2.30
N PHE A 46 -2.25 -8.35 3.54
CA PHE A 46 -2.44 -9.55 4.36
C PHE A 46 -3.87 -9.64 4.89
N GLY A 47 -4.25 -8.81 5.86
CA GLY A 47 -5.57 -8.87 6.50
C GLY A 47 -6.51 -7.69 6.22
N GLY A 48 -6.15 -6.79 5.30
CA GLY A 48 -7.01 -5.65 4.94
C GLY A 48 -7.00 -4.49 5.94
N ASP A 49 -6.16 -4.51 6.98
CA ASP A 49 -6.04 -3.40 7.93
C ASP A 49 -5.74 -2.07 7.23
N ARG A 50 -6.43 -1.00 7.65
CA ARG A 50 -6.18 0.39 7.21
C ARG A 50 -5.72 1.21 8.42
N PRO A 51 -4.41 1.51 8.56
CA PRO A 51 -3.90 2.19 9.75
C PRO A 51 -4.48 3.59 9.94
N GLU A 52 -4.94 3.89 11.16
CA GLU A 52 -5.59 5.18 11.46
C GLU A 52 -4.61 6.35 11.48
N ASN A 53 -3.35 6.08 11.82
CA ASN A 53 -2.29 7.08 11.93
C ASN A 53 -1.58 7.36 10.60
N THR A 54 -2.00 6.77 9.47
CA THR A 54 -1.34 6.98 8.16
C THR A 54 -1.17 8.46 7.84
N ALA A 55 -2.22 9.25 7.97
CA ALA A 55 -2.16 10.68 7.66
C ALA A 55 -1.14 11.45 8.55
N ALA A 56 -1.03 11.08 9.83
CA ALA A 56 -0.09 11.68 10.75
C ALA A 56 1.36 11.31 10.39
N VAL A 57 1.60 10.05 10.04
CA VAL A 57 2.93 9.57 9.61
C VAL A 57 3.38 10.28 8.32
N LEU A 58 2.51 10.39 7.32
CA LEU A 58 2.84 11.05 6.06
C LEU A 58 3.13 12.54 6.28
N ARG A 59 2.29 13.24 7.04
CA ARG A 59 2.53 14.66 7.37
C ARG A 59 3.84 14.86 8.11
N ALA A 60 4.11 14.09 9.17
CA ALA A 60 5.36 14.18 9.92
C ALA A 60 6.60 13.96 9.03
N ALA A 61 6.54 12.96 8.12
CA ALA A 61 7.62 12.70 7.18
C ALA A 61 7.85 13.87 6.23
N ARG A 62 6.80 14.44 5.66
CA ARG A 62 6.87 15.57 4.74
C ARG A 62 7.33 16.86 5.44
N ASP A 63 6.79 17.15 6.62
CA ASP A 63 7.07 18.37 7.39
C ASP A 63 8.53 18.41 7.86
N SER A 64 9.16 17.24 8.03
CA SER A 64 10.61 17.14 8.28
C SER A 64 11.46 17.72 7.13
N GLY A 65 10.89 17.86 5.92
CA GLY A 65 11.59 18.32 4.72
C GLY A 65 12.62 17.32 4.17
N ARG A 66 12.76 16.15 4.78
CA ARG A 66 13.74 15.12 4.39
C ARG A 66 13.16 14.06 3.46
N TRP A 67 11.86 13.84 3.53
CA TRP A 67 11.18 12.73 2.86
C TRP A 67 10.08 13.25 1.94
N TYR A 68 10.04 12.71 0.73
CA TYR A 68 8.79 12.61 -0.03
C TYR A 68 7.95 11.47 0.51
N THR A 69 6.65 11.53 0.26
CA THR A 69 5.69 10.53 0.71
C THR A 69 4.93 9.92 -0.46
N MET A 70 4.84 8.60 -0.49
CA MET A 70 4.08 7.84 -1.47
C MET A 70 3.08 6.93 -0.77
N LEU A 71 1.85 6.95 -1.27
CA LEU A 71 0.77 6.09 -0.80
C LEU A 71 0.46 5.04 -1.86
N ASP A 72 0.64 3.76 -1.53
CA ASP A 72 0.08 2.67 -2.34
C ASP A 72 -1.41 2.55 -2.03
N ILE A 73 -2.24 2.88 -3.02
CA ILE A 73 -3.70 2.86 -2.93
C ILE A 73 -4.32 1.72 -3.72
N ALA A 74 -3.51 0.85 -4.32
CA ALA A 74 -4.00 -0.14 -5.28
C ALA A 74 -5.00 -1.13 -4.67
N LYS A 75 -4.79 -1.58 -3.43
CA LYS A 75 -5.74 -2.47 -2.74
C LYS A 75 -6.94 -1.71 -2.16
N HIS A 76 -6.70 -0.57 -1.52
CA HIS A 76 -7.75 0.23 -0.89
C HIS A 76 -8.79 0.70 -1.92
N ALA A 77 -8.33 1.30 -3.02
CA ALA A 77 -9.19 1.84 -4.07
C ALA A 77 -10.02 0.77 -4.80
N ALA A 78 -9.66 -0.51 -4.67
CA ALA A 78 -10.43 -1.61 -5.25
C ALA A 78 -11.78 -1.84 -4.55
N THR A 79 -11.90 -1.43 -3.29
CA THR A 79 -13.07 -1.78 -2.45
C THR A 79 -13.60 -0.63 -1.61
N ASP A 80 -13.00 0.57 -1.67
CA ASP A 80 -13.50 1.78 -1.02
C ASP A 80 -12.91 3.06 -1.63
N ARG A 81 -13.51 4.21 -1.31
CA ARG A 81 -13.03 5.53 -1.72
C ARG A 81 -11.77 5.94 -0.94
N VAL A 82 -10.77 6.43 -1.67
CA VAL A 82 -9.54 6.97 -1.07
C VAL A 82 -9.57 8.49 -1.05
N HIS A 83 -9.61 9.09 0.14
CA HIS A 83 -9.61 10.54 0.33
C HIS A 83 -8.18 11.10 0.43
N LEU A 84 -7.56 11.38 -0.72
CA LEU A 84 -6.18 11.89 -0.80
C LEU A 84 -6.01 13.26 -0.16
N ASN A 85 -7.05 14.09 -0.11
CA ASN A 85 -7.02 15.37 0.60
C ASN A 85 -6.83 15.22 2.12
N ARG A 86 -7.25 14.09 2.71
CA ARG A 86 -7.09 13.80 4.15
C ARG A 86 -5.74 13.15 4.48
N LEU A 87 -5.30 12.27 3.60
CA LEU A 87 -4.04 11.52 3.73
C LEU A 87 -2.83 12.37 3.32
N ASP A 88 -3.03 13.27 2.37
CA ASP A 88 -2.13 14.32 1.95
C ASP A 88 -0.72 13.86 1.49
N PRO A 89 -0.57 12.78 0.67
CA PRO A 89 0.74 12.32 0.20
C PRO A 89 1.30 13.17 -0.95
N ASP A 90 2.61 13.07 -1.23
CA ASP A 90 3.22 13.66 -2.44
C ASP A 90 2.90 12.85 -3.70
N PHE A 91 2.82 11.53 -3.56
CA PHE A 91 2.52 10.59 -4.62
C PHE A 91 1.47 9.55 -4.19
N ALA A 92 0.64 9.08 -5.11
CA ALA A 92 -0.22 7.91 -4.86
C ALA A 92 -0.27 6.99 -6.08
N ALA A 93 -0.12 5.68 -5.87
CA ALA A 93 -0.11 4.67 -6.93
C ALA A 93 -1.38 3.82 -6.92
N LEU A 94 -2.00 3.68 -8.09
CA LEU A 94 -3.23 2.95 -8.34
C LEU A 94 -3.02 1.84 -9.38
N SER A 95 -3.77 0.75 -9.27
CA SER A 95 -3.82 -0.31 -10.29
C SER A 95 -5.25 -0.51 -10.77
N PHE A 96 -5.53 -0.27 -12.05
CA PHE A 96 -6.91 -0.34 -12.57
C PHE A 96 -7.44 -1.77 -12.64
N TYR A 97 -6.60 -2.77 -12.91
CA TYR A 97 -7.02 -4.18 -12.89
C TYR A 97 -7.58 -4.61 -11.53
N LYS A 98 -7.17 -3.97 -10.42
CA LYS A 98 -7.73 -4.27 -9.10
C LYS A 98 -9.13 -3.66 -8.90
N LEU A 99 -9.44 -2.57 -9.59
CA LEU A 99 -10.75 -1.91 -9.54
C LEU A 99 -11.75 -2.62 -10.46
N PHE A 100 -11.29 -2.99 -11.66
CA PHE A 100 -12.18 -3.43 -12.73
C PHE A 100 -12.09 -4.92 -13.06
N GLY A 101 -10.95 -5.57 -12.76
CA GLY A 101 -10.59 -6.91 -13.22
C GLY A 101 -9.75 -6.93 -14.51
N ASP A 102 -9.89 -5.92 -15.35
CA ASP A 102 -9.19 -5.72 -16.63
C ASP A 102 -9.00 -4.21 -16.88
N PRO A 103 -7.99 -3.74 -17.62
CA PRO A 103 -6.86 -4.46 -18.17
C PRO A 103 -5.70 -4.61 -17.21
N THR A 104 -5.00 -5.73 -17.31
CA THR A 104 -3.71 -5.90 -16.65
C THR A 104 -2.65 -4.97 -17.27
N GLY A 105 -1.65 -4.59 -16.48
CA GLY A 105 -0.55 -3.73 -16.95
C GLY A 105 -0.87 -2.24 -17.08
N VAL A 106 -2.04 -1.78 -16.63
CA VAL A 106 -2.39 -0.34 -16.59
C VAL A 106 -2.60 0.12 -15.14
N GLY A 107 -1.98 1.26 -14.80
CA GLY A 107 -2.08 1.90 -13.50
C GLY A 107 -1.96 3.42 -13.63
N ALA A 108 -2.06 4.12 -12.51
CA ALA A 108 -1.89 5.56 -12.46
C ALA A 108 -0.98 5.97 -11.30
N LEU A 109 -0.13 6.96 -11.54
CA LEU A 109 0.61 7.69 -10.52
C LEU A 109 0.00 9.08 -10.38
N LEU A 110 -0.64 9.35 -9.26
CA LEU A 110 -1.14 10.68 -8.91
C LEU A 110 0.01 11.45 -8.26
N VAL A 111 0.30 12.64 -8.79
CA VAL A 111 1.45 13.45 -8.39
C VAL A 111 0.98 14.80 -7.86
N ARG A 112 1.38 15.15 -6.65
CA ARG A 112 1.17 16.49 -6.11
C ARG A 112 1.96 17.50 -6.94
N ARG A 113 1.31 18.60 -7.36
CA ARG A 113 1.93 19.64 -8.19
C ARG A 113 3.25 20.16 -7.62
N THR A 114 3.33 20.35 -6.31
CA THR A 114 4.56 20.83 -5.63
C THR A 114 5.69 19.80 -5.60
N ALA A 115 5.38 18.51 -5.79
CA ALA A 115 6.36 17.42 -5.85
C ALA A 115 6.71 17.04 -7.30
N ALA A 116 5.94 17.48 -8.31
CA ALA A 116 6.14 17.10 -9.71
C ALA A 116 7.55 17.42 -10.23
N GLY A 117 8.16 18.52 -9.75
CA GLY A 117 9.51 18.91 -10.14
C GLY A 117 10.55 17.79 -9.98
N VAL A 118 10.44 16.93 -8.96
CA VAL A 118 11.43 15.85 -8.74
C VAL A 118 11.36 14.75 -9.81
N LEU A 119 10.20 14.57 -10.44
CA LEU A 119 10.01 13.60 -11.52
C LEU A 119 10.39 14.20 -12.88
N LEU A 120 10.19 15.50 -13.01
CA LEU A 120 10.31 16.27 -14.25
C LEU A 120 11.67 16.93 -14.43
N GLU A 121 12.50 16.98 -13.38
CA GLU A 121 13.89 17.40 -13.48
C GLU A 121 14.61 16.48 -14.46
N GLN A 122 14.61 16.88 -15.75
CA GLN A 122 15.66 16.51 -16.68
C GLN A 122 16.93 17.00 -16.00
N ARG A 123 17.67 16.06 -15.44
CA ARG A 123 18.97 16.37 -14.86
C ARG A 123 19.79 16.94 -16.01
N GLY A 124 19.99 18.25 -15.93
CA GLY A 124 20.32 19.09 -17.07
C GLY A 124 21.52 18.57 -17.84
N GLU A 125 21.49 18.86 -19.14
CA GLU A 125 22.66 18.77 -20.01
C GLU A 125 23.87 19.32 -19.25
N CYS A 126 24.95 18.52 -19.26
CA CYS A 126 26.25 19.01 -18.88
C CYS A 126 26.59 20.12 -19.89
N GLU A 127 26.23 21.37 -19.60
CA GLU A 127 26.77 22.53 -20.31
C GLU A 127 28.29 22.43 -20.14
N ARG A 128 28.96 21.96 -21.20
CA ARG A 128 30.37 22.29 -21.37
C ARG A 128 30.39 23.80 -21.52
N ARG A 129 30.64 24.52 -20.43
CA ARG A 129 31.16 25.88 -20.53
C ARG A 129 32.48 25.77 -21.27
N GLY A 130 32.41 25.94 -22.59
CA GLY A 130 33.56 26.18 -23.43
C GLY A 130 34.03 27.60 -23.14
N GLU A 131 34.93 27.73 -22.18
CA GLU A 131 35.96 28.75 -22.27
C GLU A 131 37.25 28.00 -22.60
N HIS A 132 37.67 28.19 -23.86
CA HIS A 132 38.86 27.65 -24.53
C HIS A 132 38.79 26.21 -25.04
N GLY A 133 38.85 26.10 -26.37
CA GLY A 133 39.01 24.85 -27.10
C GLY A 133 40.29 24.14 -26.71
N GLY A 134 40.14 22.96 -26.11
CA GLY A 134 41.19 21.98 -25.94
C GLY A 134 40.60 20.61 -26.26
N GLU A 135 41.15 19.95 -27.27
CA GLU A 135 40.85 18.54 -27.56
C GLU A 135 41.22 17.68 -26.36
N CYS A 136 40.28 16.87 -25.87
CA CYS A 136 40.55 15.85 -24.87
C CYS A 136 41.26 14.67 -25.55
N ASN A 137 42.58 14.79 -25.72
CA ASN A 137 43.44 13.64 -25.98
C ASN A 137 43.54 12.80 -24.70
N GLY A 138 43.61 11.47 -24.89
CA GLY A 138 43.41 10.44 -23.88
C GLY A 138 44.12 10.66 -22.54
N GLU A 139 43.55 10.02 -21.52
CA GLU A 139 44.12 9.89 -20.18
C GLU A 139 44.09 11.17 -19.33
N ARG A 140 42.88 11.64 -18.99
CA ARG A 140 42.57 12.28 -17.71
C ARG A 140 41.06 12.40 -17.53
N GLU A 141 40.56 11.95 -16.38
CA GLU A 141 39.15 12.00 -16.00
C GLU A 141 38.56 13.40 -16.20
N CYS A 142 37.62 13.53 -17.13
CA CYS A 142 36.79 14.72 -17.24
C CYS A 142 35.95 14.84 -15.96
N ASN A 143 36.31 15.77 -15.08
CA ASN A 143 35.52 16.11 -13.89
C ASN A 143 34.30 16.98 -14.27
N CYS A 144 33.47 16.46 -15.17
CA CYS A 144 32.16 17.03 -15.45
C CYS A 144 31.20 16.47 -14.41
N ASN A 145 30.72 17.35 -13.50
CA ASN A 145 29.75 17.02 -12.47
C ASN A 145 28.35 16.80 -13.09
N CYS A 146 28.24 15.82 -13.98
CA CYS A 146 27.00 15.47 -14.67
C CYS A 146 26.12 14.69 -13.68
N LYS A 147 25.42 15.44 -12.83
CA LYS A 147 23.96 15.38 -12.68
C LYS A 147 23.30 14.05 -13.06
N HIS A 148 23.69 12.92 -12.48
CA HIS A 148 23.09 11.58 -12.58
C HIS A 148 22.13 11.32 -13.79
N ARG A 149 22.60 10.99 -15.00
CA ARG A 149 21.66 10.48 -16.04
C ARG A 149 20.86 9.29 -15.50
N ARG A 150 19.62 9.07 -15.97
CA ARG A 150 18.98 7.75 -15.76
C ARG A 150 19.93 6.74 -16.40
N HIS A 151 20.53 5.85 -15.59
CA HIS A 151 21.50 4.86 -16.08
C HIS A 151 20.88 3.85 -17.06
N TYR A 152 19.55 3.82 -17.14
CA TYR A 152 18.80 2.96 -18.04
C TYR A 152 17.60 3.73 -18.61
N GLN A 153 17.48 3.74 -19.94
CA GLN A 153 16.31 4.23 -20.66
C GLN A 153 15.73 3.06 -21.46
N GLY A 154 14.65 2.48 -20.95
CA GLY A 154 13.96 1.33 -21.56
C GLY A 154 13.12 1.68 -22.79
N GLY A 155 13.52 2.71 -23.55
CA GLY A 155 12.76 3.28 -24.67
C GLY A 155 11.99 4.56 -24.32
N GLY A 156 11.16 5.01 -25.26
CA GLY A 156 10.44 6.29 -25.20
C GLY A 156 10.70 7.13 -26.46
N SER A 157 9.91 8.17 -26.67
CA SER A 157 10.13 9.07 -27.79
C SER A 157 11.39 9.92 -27.55
N VAL A 158 12.27 9.96 -28.54
CA VAL A 158 13.48 10.80 -28.56
C VAL A 158 13.36 11.76 -29.74
N ASP A 159 13.91 12.97 -29.60
CA ASP A 159 14.06 13.87 -30.75
C ASP A 159 15.25 13.46 -31.61
N ILE A 160 16.34 13.03 -30.97
CA ILE A 160 17.53 12.50 -31.66
C ILE A 160 18.24 11.46 -30.79
N MET A 161 18.77 10.41 -31.43
CA MET A 161 19.75 9.49 -30.84
C MET A 161 20.85 9.20 -31.86
N LEU A 162 22.08 9.02 -31.40
CA LEU A 162 23.20 8.63 -32.25
C LEU A 162 23.54 7.15 -32.02
N PRO A 163 23.70 6.32 -33.07
CA PRO A 163 24.05 4.92 -32.92
C PRO A 163 25.53 4.71 -32.54
N ASN A 164 26.39 5.66 -32.89
CA ASN A 164 27.85 5.53 -32.77
C ASN A 164 28.44 6.32 -31.59
N ARG A 165 27.60 7.00 -30.79
CA ARG A 165 28.00 7.81 -29.64
C ARG A 165 26.92 7.77 -28.58
N ASP A 166 27.29 7.83 -27.30
CA ASP A 166 26.35 7.96 -26.19
C ASP A 166 25.73 9.37 -26.15
N TYR A 167 24.83 9.63 -27.09
CA TYR A 167 24.10 10.88 -27.23
C TYR A 167 22.64 10.58 -27.57
N THR A 168 21.75 10.98 -26.66
CA THR A 168 20.30 10.87 -26.81
C THR A 168 19.68 12.14 -26.24
N VAL A 169 18.77 12.74 -27.01
CA VAL A 169 17.92 13.85 -26.58
C VAL A 169 16.50 13.30 -26.46
N PRO A 170 15.97 13.16 -25.23
CA PRO A 170 14.56 12.81 -25.02
C PRO A 170 13.65 13.80 -25.74
N LYS A 171 12.52 13.34 -26.25
CA LYS A 171 11.57 14.20 -26.97
C LYS A 171 11.16 15.39 -26.10
N SER A 172 11.46 16.60 -26.56
CA SER A 172 11.09 17.84 -25.90
C SER A 172 9.58 18.01 -26.02
N SER A 173 8.89 17.90 -24.89
CA SER A 173 7.47 18.19 -24.78
C SER A 173 7.26 19.71 -24.89
N THR A 174 7.37 20.26 -26.10
CA THR A 174 7.12 21.68 -26.39
C THR A 174 5.69 22.10 -26.06
N ASN A 175 4.77 21.16 -25.80
CA ASN A 175 3.35 21.45 -25.53
C ASN A 175 2.70 20.75 -24.33
N ASN A 176 3.41 20.08 -23.41
CA ASN A 176 2.76 19.56 -22.19
C ASN A 176 3.74 19.15 -21.07
N SER A 177 3.62 19.79 -19.89
CA SER A 177 3.97 19.36 -18.51
C SER A 177 5.26 18.57 -18.18
N GLY A 178 6.13 18.20 -19.13
CA GLY A 178 7.29 17.32 -18.94
C GLY A 178 6.95 15.86 -18.58
N LEU A 179 5.67 15.52 -18.37
CA LEU A 179 5.21 14.19 -17.94
C LEU A 179 5.44 13.10 -18.99
N ASP A 180 5.53 13.48 -20.28
CA ASP A 180 5.85 12.54 -21.37
C ASP A 180 7.22 11.87 -21.15
N SER A 181 8.16 12.54 -20.47
CA SER A 181 9.45 11.98 -20.07
C SER A 181 9.37 10.84 -19.04
N LEU A 182 8.20 10.63 -18.44
CA LEU A 182 7.92 9.51 -17.54
C LEU A 182 7.36 8.31 -18.29
N THR A 183 6.95 8.48 -19.54
CA THR A 183 6.51 7.37 -20.39
C THR A 183 7.71 6.75 -21.11
N SER A 184 7.82 5.42 -21.05
CA SER A 184 8.84 4.68 -21.77
C SER A 184 8.16 3.69 -22.72
N GLY A 185 8.55 3.74 -23.99
CA GLY A 185 8.00 2.91 -25.05
C GLY A 185 6.57 3.28 -25.48
N THR A 186 5.96 2.40 -26.26
CA THR A 186 4.58 2.54 -26.73
C THR A 186 3.62 2.35 -25.55
N SER A 187 2.74 3.33 -25.32
CA SER A 187 1.72 3.22 -24.28
C SER A 187 0.75 2.07 -24.55
N ASN A 188 0.22 1.44 -23.50
CA ASN A 188 -0.86 0.46 -23.62
C ASN A 188 -2.19 1.16 -23.97
N PHE A 189 -2.30 1.68 -25.19
CA PHE A 189 -3.43 2.49 -25.64
C PHE A 189 -4.76 1.73 -25.61
N ARG A 190 -4.75 0.42 -25.90
CA ARG A 190 -5.95 -0.43 -25.78
C ARG A 190 -6.38 -0.55 -24.34
N GLY A 191 -5.44 -0.80 -23.43
CA GLY A 191 -5.73 -0.87 -22.01
C GLY A 191 -6.23 0.47 -21.46
N ILE A 192 -5.65 1.59 -21.89
CA ILE A 192 -6.11 2.93 -21.51
C ILE A 192 -7.53 3.19 -22.01
N ALA A 193 -7.85 2.82 -23.25
CA ALA A 193 -9.19 2.96 -23.80
C ALA A 193 -10.23 2.10 -23.05
N ASN A 194 -9.86 0.89 -22.62
CA ASN A 194 -10.74 0.00 -21.85
C ASN A 194 -11.12 0.57 -20.47
N LEU A 195 -10.35 1.52 -19.92
CA LEU A 195 -10.65 2.08 -18.60
C LEU A 195 -12.00 2.79 -18.56
N HIS A 196 -12.45 3.37 -19.68
CA HIS A 196 -13.77 4.02 -19.75
C HIS A 196 -14.89 3.06 -19.35
N HIS A 197 -14.87 1.86 -19.92
CA HIS A 197 -15.84 0.82 -19.61
C HIS A 197 -15.78 0.39 -18.14
N GLY A 198 -14.56 0.31 -17.57
CA GLY A 198 -14.39 0.01 -16.15
C GLY A 198 -15.07 1.05 -15.24
N PHE A 199 -14.96 2.33 -15.58
CA PHE A 199 -15.64 3.40 -14.85
C PHE A 199 -17.16 3.35 -15.02
N ASP A 200 -17.66 3.12 -16.23
CA ASP A 200 -19.10 2.93 -16.48
C ASP A 200 -19.69 1.80 -15.64
N VAL A 201 -18.96 0.67 -15.53
CA VAL A 201 -19.36 -0.46 -14.68
C VAL A 201 -19.36 -0.06 -13.20
N LEU A 202 -18.32 0.61 -12.70
CA LEU A 202 -18.31 1.09 -11.31
C LEU A 202 -19.52 1.99 -11.00
N ASP A 203 -19.84 2.92 -11.90
CA ASP A 203 -20.94 3.85 -11.72
C ASP A 203 -22.31 3.14 -11.77
N SER A 204 -22.49 2.20 -12.70
CA SER A 204 -23.72 1.38 -12.77
C SER A 204 -23.96 0.50 -11.54
N LEU A 205 -22.89 0.12 -10.82
CA LEU A 205 -22.97 -0.60 -9.54
C LEU A 205 -23.28 0.32 -8.34
N GLY A 206 -23.54 1.61 -8.55
CA GLY A 206 -23.77 2.60 -7.48
C GLY A 206 -22.47 3.19 -6.91
N GLY A 207 -21.37 3.02 -7.62
CA GLY A 207 -20.05 3.54 -7.27
C GLY A 207 -19.38 2.85 -6.09
N MET A 208 -18.22 3.37 -5.69
CA MET A 208 -17.37 2.78 -4.65
C MET A 208 -18.04 2.62 -3.28
N SER A 209 -19.06 3.42 -2.95
CA SER A 209 -19.77 3.29 -1.66
C SER A 209 -20.63 2.03 -1.63
N ALA A 210 -21.32 1.71 -2.72
CA ALA A 210 -22.11 0.48 -2.83
C ALA A 210 -21.21 -0.76 -2.83
N ILE A 211 -20.12 -0.72 -3.61
CA ILE A 211 -19.10 -1.79 -3.64
C ILE A 211 -18.49 -2.03 -2.27
N HIS A 212 -18.13 -0.96 -1.55
CA HIS A 212 -17.62 -1.06 -0.19
C HIS A 212 -18.61 -1.78 0.73
N LYS A 213 -19.86 -1.31 0.78
CA LYS A 213 -20.91 -1.89 1.63
C LYS A 213 -21.12 -3.38 1.32
N HIS A 214 -21.20 -3.72 0.04
CA HIS A 214 -21.39 -5.08 -0.44
C HIS A 214 -20.24 -6.01 -0.01
N ALA A 215 -19.02 -5.70 -0.44
CA ALA A 215 -17.86 -6.54 -0.16
C ALA A 215 -17.57 -6.64 1.35
N PHE A 216 -17.76 -5.54 2.09
CA PHE A 216 -17.57 -5.53 3.54
C PHE A 216 -18.64 -6.36 4.27
N CYS A 217 -19.89 -6.35 3.78
CA CYS A 217 -20.96 -7.19 4.34
C CYS A 217 -20.63 -8.68 4.24
N LEU A 218 -20.17 -9.13 3.07
CA LEU A 218 -19.72 -10.51 2.87
C LEU A 218 -18.55 -10.88 3.79
N ALA A 219 -17.52 -10.03 3.85
CA ALA A 219 -16.38 -10.27 4.73
C ALA A 219 -16.76 -10.35 6.21
N LYS A 220 -17.69 -9.50 6.65
CA LYS A 220 -18.23 -9.51 8.02
C LYS A 220 -19.02 -10.78 8.30
N GLU A 221 -19.89 -11.20 7.40
CA GLU A 221 -20.65 -12.43 7.57
C GLU A 221 -19.71 -13.65 7.62
N LEU A 222 -18.72 -13.71 6.73
CA LEU A 222 -17.77 -14.81 6.70
C LEU A 222 -17.08 -14.91 8.07
N THR A 223 -16.55 -13.80 8.55
CA THR A 223 -15.92 -13.72 9.87
C THR A 223 -16.86 -14.21 10.97
N ARG A 224 -18.12 -13.76 10.98
CA ARG A 224 -19.13 -14.16 11.98
C ARG A 224 -19.32 -15.69 11.99
N ARG A 225 -19.47 -16.32 10.82
CA ARG A 225 -19.65 -17.77 10.70
C ARG A 225 -18.40 -18.53 11.11
N LEU A 226 -17.24 -18.07 10.67
CA LEU A 226 -15.94 -18.69 10.99
C LEU A 226 -15.60 -18.63 12.49
N LYS A 227 -15.88 -17.52 13.18
CA LYS A 227 -15.72 -17.43 14.64
C LYS A 227 -16.57 -18.43 15.42
N GLY A 228 -17.74 -18.77 14.88
CA GLY A 228 -18.64 -19.77 15.46
C GLY A 228 -18.23 -21.22 15.16
N MET A 229 -17.29 -21.45 14.24
CA MET A 229 -16.94 -22.78 13.77
C MET A 229 -15.98 -23.46 14.74
N LYS A 230 -16.48 -24.51 15.40
CA LYS A 230 -15.74 -25.29 16.41
C LYS A 230 -15.79 -26.78 16.10
N HIS A 231 -14.73 -27.47 16.48
CA HIS A 231 -14.67 -28.92 16.56
C HIS A 231 -15.57 -29.45 17.68
N ALA A 232 -15.82 -30.76 17.71
CA ALA A 232 -16.63 -31.42 18.74
C ALA A 232 -16.08 -31.21 20.17
N ASN A 233 -14.77 -31.03 20.32
CA ASN A 233 -14.12 -30.73 21.60
C ASN A 233 -14.14 -29.23 21.97
N GLY A 234 -14.85 -28.40 21.21
CA GLY A 234 -15.01 -26.97 21.46
C GLY A 234 -13.86 -26.09 20.97
N MET A 235 -12.77 -26.66 20.45
CA MET A 235 -11.67 -25.88 19.87
C MET A 235 -12.07 -25.24 18.54
N PRO A 236 -11.57 -24.05 18.20
CA PRO A 236 -11.89 -23.41 16.92
C PRO A 236 -11.30 -24.17 15.73
N VAL A 237 -12.03 -24.23 14.61
CA VAL A 237 -11.53 -24.82 13.35
C VAL A 237 -10.57 -23.86 12.64
N VAL A 238 -10.71 -22.56 12.86
CA VAL A 238 -9.91 -21.53 12.19
C VAL A 238 -9.39 -20.49 13.16
N ALA A 239 -8.19 -19.97 12.89
CA ALA A 239 -7.69 -18.75 13.52
C ALA A 239 -7.73 -17.60 12.51
N ILE A 240 -8.48 -16.54 12.82
CA ILE A 240 -8.61 -15.34 11.98
C ILE A 240 -7.62 -14.28 12.46
N TYR A 241 -6.87 -13.68 11.55
CA TYR A 241 -5.89 -12.64 11.86
C TYR A 241 -6.43 -11.23 11.64
N CYS A 242 -5.62 -10.24 12.02
CA CYS A 242 -5.92 -8.81 11.85
C CYS A 242 -7.19 -8.36 12.58
N GLY A 243 -7.56 -9.06 13.65
CA GLY A 243 -8.46 -8.59 14.70
C GLY A 243 -9.84 -8.15 14.22
N TRP A 244 -10.53 -8.99 13.43
CA TRP A 244 -11.95 -8.78 13.11
C TRP A 244 -12.78 -8.81 14.40
N ASN A 245 -13.17 -7.64 14.89
CA ASN A 245 -13.94 -7.44 16.11
C ASN A 245 -15.37 -7.04 15.77
N ASP A 246 -16.31 -7.31 16.69
CA ASP A 246 -17.73 -7.07 16.43
C ASP A 246 -18.06 -5.56 16.23
N ASP A 247 -17.19 -4.68 16.75
CA ASP A 247 -17.25 -3.22 16.61
C ASP A 247 -16.81 -2.69 15.23
N ASP A 248 -16.20 -3.51 14.37
CA ASP A 248 -15.79 -3.09 13.01
C ASP A 248 -17.01 -2.77 12.12
N ALA A 249 -18.21 -3.13 12.58
CA ALA A 249 -19.49 -2.79 11.95
C ALA A 249 -19.76 -1.27 11.84
N ALA A 250 -19.25 -0.46 12.78
CA ALA A 250 -19.54 0.98 12.83
C ALA A 250 -18.54 1.84 12.02
N ALA A 251 -17.35 1.31 11.71
CA ALA A 251 -16.29 2.07 11.05
C ALA A 251 -16.52 2.26 9.53
N GLY A 252 -17.36 1.41 8.91
CA GLY A 252 -17.72 1.45 7.48
C GLY A 252 -19.05 2.13 7.15
N TRP A 253 -19.81 2.58 8.15
CA TRP A 253 -21.15 3.20 7.96
C TRP A 253 -21.18 4.72 8.14
N GLY A 254 -20.06 5.34 8.50
CA GLY A 254 -19.96 6.80 8.55
C GLY A 254 -19.60 7.36 7.18
N ASN A 255 -20.44 8.22 6.62
CA ASN A 255 -19.98 9.23 5.67
C ASN A 255 -18.67 9.80 6.22
N GLY A 256 -17.64 9.92 5.39
CA GLY A 256 -16.29 10.26 5.84
C GLY A 256 -16.15 11.63 6.51
N ASP A 257 -17.22 12.33 6.80
CA ASP A 257 -17.34 13.76 7.08
C ASP A 257 -17.25 14.08 8.58
N GLY A 258 -16.85 13.11 9.40
CA GLY A 258 -16.80 13.26 10.86
C GLY A 258 -15.66 14.16 11.33
N ASN A 259 -15.84 15.47 11.19
CA ASN A 259 -15.19 16.54 11.95
C ASN A 259 -15.82 16.62 13.36
N GLY A 260 -15.94 15.48 14.04
CA GLY A 260 -16.54 15.38 15.37
C GLY A 260 -15.44 15.20 16.40
N GLU A 261 -15.13 16.27 17.13
CA GLU A 261 -14.49 16.16 18.43
C GLU A 261 -15.31 15.23 19.31
N SER A 262 -14.69 14.14 19.77
CA SER A 262 -15.28 13.22 20.73
C SER A 262 -15.36 13.89 22.10
N SER A 263 -16.39 14.71 22.31
CA SER A 263 -16.84 15.08 23.65
C SER A 263 -17.64 13.92 24.24
N GLY A 264 -17.07 13.26 25.26
CA GLY A 264 -17.79 12.48 26.28
C GLY A 264 -18.41 11.13 25.87
N GLY A 265 -17.72 10.01 26.14
CA GLY A 265 -18.29 8.66 26.16
C GLY A 265 -17.48 7.63 25.35
N GLY A 266 -16.60 6.89 26.02
CA GLY A 266 -15.60 6.00 25.41
C GLY A 266 -16.14 4.73 24.74
N LYS A 267 -16.74 4.83 23.55
CA LYS A 267 -16.77 3.71 22.59
C LYS A 267 -15.51 3.78 21.74
N LYS A 268 -14.59 2.81 21.88
CA LYS A 268 -13.43 2.68 20.99
C LYS A 268 -13.94 2.53 19.56
N ARG A 269 -13.62 3.47 18.66
CA ARG A 269 -13.98 3.35 17.24
C ARG A 269 -13.34 2.07 16.70
N GLY A 270 -14.12 1.23 16.02
CA GLY A 270 -13.63 0.01 15.37
C GLY A 270 -12.55 0.35 14.33
N ARG A 271 -11.63 -0.60 14.08
CA ARG A 271 -10.50 -0.37 13.18
C ARG A 271 -11.00 -0.36 11.74
N LYS A 272 -10.59 0.63 10.95
CA LYS A 272 -10.89 0.64 9.51
C LYS A 272 -10.16 -0.51 8.82
N ARG A 273 -10.86 -1.24 7.96
CA ARG A 273 -10.30 -2.34 7.17
C ARG A 273 -11.04 -2.51 5.85
N GLY A 274 -10.36 -3.15 4.89
CA GLY A 274 -10.97 -3.67 3.67
C GLY A 274 -11.57 -5.07 3.87
N PRO A 275 -12.30 -5.57 2.87
CA PRO A 275 -13.04 -6.84 2.92
C PRO A 275 -12.12 -8.04 2.70
N THR A 276 -11.12 -8.21 3.55
CA THR A 276 -10.14 -9.30 3.51
C THR A 276 -10.14 -10.08 4.82
N VAL A 277 -10.33 -11.39 4.74
CA VAL A 277 -10.24 -12.32 5.89
C VAL A 277 -9.01 -13.20 5.69
N ALA A 278 -7.99 -13.00 6.52
CA ALA A 278 -6.79 -13.83 6.56
C ALA A 278 -6.91 -14.84 7.71
N LEU A 279 -6.62 -16.12 7.44
CA LEU A 279 -6.81 -17.19 8.43
C LEU A 279 -5.90 -18.41 8.19
N ASN A 280 -5.75 -19.22 9.22
CA ASN A 280 -5.28 -20.61 9.12
C ASN A 280 -6.34 -21.58 9.66
N VAL A 281 -6.25 -22.83 9.22
CA VAL A 281 -7.14 -23.93 9.64
C VAL A 281 -6.39 -24.83 10.63
N PHE A 282 -7.09 -25.34 11.63
CA PHE A 282 -6.55 -26.18 12.69
C PHE A 282 -7.36 -27.46 12.82
N ARG A 283 -6.68 -28.57 13.14
CA ARG A 283 -7.30 -29.86 13.43
C ARG A 283 -7.86 -29.88 14.86
N SER A 284 -8.63 -30.90 15.19
CA SER A 284 -9.21 -31.06 16.52
C SER A 284 -8.18 -31.33 17.63
N ASP A 285 -6.94 -31.66 17.30
CA ASP A 285 -5.83 -31.80 18.26
C ASP A 285 -5.05 -30.48 18.46
N GLY A 286 -5.40 -29.42 17.73
CA GLY A 286 -4.77 -28.11 17.80
C GLY A 286 -3.59 -27.95 16.85
N THR A 287 -3.24 -28.97 16.07
CA THR A 287 -2.21 -28.87 15.04
C THR A 287 -2.69 -28.03 13.86
N ALA A 288 -1.80 -27.23 13.29
CA ALA A 288 -2.12 -26.44 12.10
C ALA A 288 -2.23 -27.33 10.85
N VAL A 289 -3.17 -26.98 9.98
CA VAL A 289 -3.26 -27.51 8.63
C VAL A 289 -2.50 -26.55 7.72
N GLY A 290 -1.58 -27.10 6.91
CA GLY A 290 -0.80 -26.31 5.96
C GLY A 290 -1.69 -25.62 4.92
N TYR A 291 -1.38 -24.37 4.56
CA TYR A 291 -2.21 -23.63 3.60
C TYR A 291 -2.20 -24.27 2.20
N ASN A 292 -1.18 -25.05 1.83
CA ASN A 292 -1.12 -25.79 0.58
C ASN A 292 -2.04 -27.00 0.62
N GLU A 293 -2.12 -27.71 1.77
CA GLU A 293 -3.07 -28.79 1.98
C GLU A 293 -4.51 -28.29 1.82
N VAL A 294 -4.87 -27.20 2.50
CA VAL A 294 -6.21 -26.59 2.36
C VAL A 294 -6.49 -26.18 0.91
N SER A 295 -5.51 -25.57 0.22
CA SER A 295 -5.69 -25.15 -1.18
C SER A 295 -5.89 -26.32 -2.14
N LYS A 296 -5.17 -27.43 -1.95
CA LYS A 296 -5.33 -28.64 -2.76
C LYS A 296 -6.70 -29.28 -2.52
N LEU A 297 -7.13 -29.39 -1.26
CA LEU A 297 -8.45 -29.92 -0.93
C LEU A 297 -9.58 -29.04 -1.48
N ALA A 298 -9.42 -27.73 -1.45
CA ALA A 298 -10.38 -26.79 -2.01
C ALA A 298 -10.49 -26.89 -3.55
N ALA A 299 -9.37 -27.16 -4.24
CA ALA A 299 -9.37 -27.40 -5.68
C ALA A 299 -10.04 -28.72 -6.07
N LEU A 300 -10.06 -29.71 -5.16
CA LEU A 300 -10.69 -31.02 -5.35
C LEU A 300 -12.12 -31.09 -4.79
N ALA A 301 -12.61 -30.02 -4.15
CA ALA A 301 -13.95 -29.97 -3.61
C ALA A 301 -15.01 -30.05 -4.73
N ARG A 302 -16.24 -30.44 -4.36
CA ARG A 302 -17.38 -30.52 -5.29
C ARG A 302 -17.58 -29.24 -6.09
N THR A 303 -17.36 -28.09 -5.45
CA THR A 303 -17.26 -26.78 -6.10
C THR A 303 -15.82 -26.30 -5.93
N PRO A 304 -14.97 -26.44 -6.97
CA PRO A 304 -13.56 -26.09 -6.88
C PRO A 304 -13.36 -24.61 -6.54
N MET A 305 -12.46 -24.35 -5.59
CA MET A 305 -12.07 -23.00 -5.20
C MET A 305 -10.55 -22.83 -5.31
N GLN A 306 -10.13 -21.61 -5.58
CA GLN A 306 -8.72 -21.23 -5.54
C GLN A 306 -8.50 -20.10 -4.55
N PHE A 307 -7.48 -20.25 -3.71
CA PHE A 307 -7.11 -19.26 -2.73
C PHE A 307 -5.76 -18.65 -3.03
N ARG A 308 -5.59 -17.41 -2.56
CA ARG A 308 -4.26 -16.84 -2.37
C ARG A 308 -3.74 -17.36 -1.03
N THR A 309 -2.53 -17.90 -1.04
CA THR A 309 -1.86 -18.39 0.17
C THR A 309 -0.45 -17.80 0.34
N GLY A 310 0.16 -18.05 1.50
CA GLY A 310 1.49 -17.57 1.88
C GLY A 310 1.44 -16.22 2.61
N CYS A 311 2.48 -15.40 2.46
CA CYS A 311 2.59 -14.10 3.13
C CYS A 311 2.11 -12.90 2.29
N PHE A 312 1.58 -13.12 1.08
CA PHE A 312 1.01 -12.07 0.20
C PHE A 312 1.96 -10.89 -0.09
N CYS A 313 3.25 -11.18 -0.22
CA CYS A 313 4.32 -10.18 -0.37
C CYS A 313 4.32 -9.14 0.77
N ASN A 314 3.89 -9.53 1.97
CA ASN A 314 3.80 -8.69 3.15
C ASN A 314 4.38 -9.43 4.38
N PRO A 315 5.71 -9.67 4.39
CA PRO A 315 6.35 -10.50 5.41
C PRO A 315 6.19 -9.92 6.83
N GLY A 316 6.26 -8.60 6.99
CA GLY A 316 6.08 -7.98 8.32
C GLY A 316 4.67 -8.18 8.89
N ALA A 317 3.63 -8.09 8.06
CA ALA A 317 2.27 -8.40 8.52
C ALA A 317 2.08 -9.91 8.77
N CYS A 318 2.69 -10.75 7.93
CA CYS A 318 2.68 -12.21 8.07
C CYS A 318 3.31 -12.65 9.39
N GLN A 319 4.55 -12.23 9.64
CA GLN A 319 5.30 -12.48 10.87
C GLN A 319 4.52 -12.03 12.11
N LYS A 320 3.93 -10.82 12.07
CA LYS A 320 3.09 -10.32 13.16
C LYS A 320 1.81 -11.15 13.37
N ALA A 321 1.14 -11.56 12.30
CA ALA A 321 -0.09 -12.33 12.38
C ALA A 321 0.14 -13.74 12.94
N LEU A 322 1.26 -14.36 12.57
CA LEU A 322 1.66 -15.70 13.00
C LEU A 322 2.43 -15.70 14.32
N ASN A 323 2.68 -14.52 14.90
CA ASN A 323 3.45 -14.32 16.13
C ASN A 323 4.85 -14.94 16.07
N LEU A 324 5.52 -14.81 14.92
CA LEU A 324 6.88 -15.28 14.70
C LEU A 324 7.88 -14.19 15.10
N ASN A 325 8.95 -14.56 15.79
CA ASN A 325 10.07 -13.67 16.09
C ASN A 325 11.15 -13.74 15.00
N ASP A 326 12.08 -12.78 15.01
CA ASP A 326 13.11 -12.67 13.96
C ASP A 326 14.00 -13.91 13.87
N ARG A 327 14.29 -14.58 15.01
CA ARG A 327 15.09 -15.80 15.02
C ARG A 327 14.34 -16.95 14.36
N GLU A 328 13.06 -17.14 14.70
CA GLU A 328 12.23 -18.18 14.05
C GLU A 328 12.15 -17.98 12.54
N VAL A 329 12.05 -16.74 12.05
CA VAL A 329 12.04 -16.47 10.61
C VAL A 329 13.38 -16.81 9.96
N ILE A 330 14.51 -16.48 10.61
CA ILE A 330 15.85 -16.83 10.14
C ILE A 330 16.03 -18.36 10.17
N ASP A 331 15.68 -19.01 11.27
CA ASP A 331 15.78 -20.45 11.45
C ASP A 331 14.93 -21.20 10.41
N ASN A 332 13.73 -20.71 10.08
CA ASN A 332 12.91 -21.28 9.01
C ASN A 332 13.67 -21.28 7.67
N TYR A 333 14.36 -20.19 7.33
CA TYR A 333 15.18 -20.11 6.12
C TYR A 333 16.40 -21.02 6.19
N GLU A 334 17.17 -20.96 7.28
CA GLU A 334 18.44 -21.70 7.40
C GLU A 334 18.26 -23.21 7.54
N SER A 335 17.23 -23.66 8.27
CA SER A 335 17.01 -25.08 8.56
C SER A 335 16.19 -25.79 7.49
N THR A 336 15.24 -25.11 6.85
CA THR A 336 14.32 -25.72 5.87
C THR A 336 14.42 -25.16 4.46
N GLY A 337 15.13 -24.04 4.27
CA GLY A 337 15.18 -23.32 3.00
C GLY A 337 13.92 -22.50 2.72
N HIS A 338 13.11 -22.18 3.74
CA HIS A 338 11.83 -21.52 3.53
C HIS A 338 11.97 -20.12 2.91
N VAL A 339 11.28 -19.90 1.80
CA VAL A 339 11.21 -18.64 1.07
C VAL A 339 9.78 -18.33 0.61
N CYS A 340 9.49 -17.05 0.39
CA CYS A 340 8.15 -16.65 -0.06
C CYS A 340 7.80 -17.29 -1.42
N GLY A 341 6.73 -18.10 -1.44
CA GLY A 341 6.21 -18.74 -2.66
C GLY A 341 6.67 -20.17 -2.87
N ASP A 342 7.40 -20.75 -1.92
CA ASP A 342 7.71 -22.17 -1.92
C ASP A 342 6.50 -23.05 -1.50
N HIS A 343 6.77 -24.33 -1.27
CA HIS A 343 5.79 -25.31 -0.81
C HIS A 343 5.83 -25.58 0.69
N ILE A 344 6.68 -24.88 1.46
CA ILE A 344 6.87 -25.08 2.89
C ILE A 344 5.88 -24.19 3.64
N ASP A 345 4.74 -24.78 4.01
CA ASP A 345 3.64 -24.09 4.67
C ASP A 345 3.57 -24.29 6.19
N LEU A 346 4.37 -25.22 6.72
CA LEU A 346 4.54 -25.50 8.14
C LEU A 346 6.03 -25.73 8.47
N VAL A 347 6.53 -25.12 9.55
CA VAL A 347 7.83 -25.41 10.15
C VAL A 347 7.63 -25.63 11.65
N ASN A 348 8.12 -26.75 12.19
CA ASN A 348 7.91 -27.14 13.59
C ASN A 348 6.43 -27.13 14.03
N GLY A 349 5.51 -27.46 13.11
CA GLY A 349 4.06 -27.43 13.35
C GLY A 349 3.42 -26.03 13.30
N MET A 350 4.23 -24.98 13.12
CA MET A 350 3.76 -23.59 13.02
C MET A 350 3.58 -23.18 11.55
N PRO A 351 2.49 -22.48 11.20
CA PRO A 351 2.33 -21.93 9.87
C PRO A 351 3.42 -20.94 9.50
N THR A 352 3.83 -20.94 8.23
CA THR A 352 4.73 -19.95 7.63
C THR A 352 3.97 -18.87 6.83
N GLY A 353 2.66 -19.04 6.68
CA GLY A 353 1.78 -18.16 5.93
C GLY A 353 0.31 -18.42 6.25
N ALA A 354 -0.57 -17.74 5.53
CA ALA A 354 -2.01 -17.83 5.75
C ALA A 354 -2.78 -18.07 4.44
N ILE A 355 -4.08 -18.33 4.58
CA ILE A 355 -5.06 -18.30 3.50
C ILE A 355 -5.72 -16.93 3.53
N ARG A 356 -5.89 -16.30 2.36
CA ARG A 356 -6.57 -15.01 2.24
C ARG A 356 -7.80 -15.10 1.37
N VAL A 357 -8.95 -14.82 1.98
CA VAL A 357 -10.24 -14.64 1.30
C VAL A 357 -10.49 -13.15 1.14
N SER A 358 -10.65 -12.69 -0.10
CA SER A 358 -10.87 -11.28 -0.42
C SER A 358 -12.15 -11.14 -1.22
N PHE A 359 -13.06 -10.29 -0.75
CA PHE A 359 -14.31 -9.99 -1.44
C PHE A 359 -14.18 -8.71 -2.26
N GLY A 360 -14.82 -8.70 -3.42
CA GLY A 360 -14.85 -7.57 -4.35
C GLY A 360 -16.26 -7.31 -4.89
N LYS A 361 -16.35 -6.45 -5.90
CA LYS A 361 -17.62 -6.07 -6.53
C LYS A 361 -18.38 -7.27 -7.12
N ASP A 362 -17.66 -8.29 -7.59
CA ASP A 362 -18.23 -9.46 -8.27
C ASP A 362 -18.48 -10.64 -7.33
N SER A 363 -18.11 -10.53 -6.05
CA SER A 363 -18.34 -11.62 -5.09
C SER A 363 -19.81 -11.70 -4.71
N ILE A 364 -20.32 -12.91 -4.45
CA ILE A 364 -21.71 -13.15 -4.06
C ILE A 364 -21.82 -13.95 -2.75
N TRP A 365 -23.03 -14.09 -2.22
CA TRP A 365 -23.27 -14.83 -0.97
C TRP A 365 -22.93 -16.32 -1.13
N GLU A 366 -23.14 -16.86 -2.31
CA GLU A 366 -22.86 -18.24 -2.67
C GLU A 366 -21.36 -18.55 -2.60
N ASP A 367 -20.48 -17.60 -2.95
CA ASP A 367 -19.02 -17.77 -2.83
C ASP A 367 -18.62 -18.01 -1.36
N LEU A 368 -19.21 -17.21 -0.46
CA LEU A 368 -19.03 -17.33 0.98
C LEU A 368 -19.58 -18.66 1.50
N ASP A 369 -20.80 -19.03 1.08
CA ASP A 369 -21.46 -20.26 1.51
C ASP A 369 -20.68 -21.50 1.09
N VAL A 370 -20.16 -21.53 -0.14
CA VAL A 370 -19.32 -22.62 -0.65
C VAL A 370 -18.06 -22.76 0.20
N PHE A 371 -17.39 -21.65 0.54
CA PHE A 371 -16.20 -21.69 1.37
C PHE A 371 -16.49 -22.19 2.80
N VAL A 372 -17.55 -21.71 3.43
CA VAL A 372 -17.95 -22.15 4.78
C VAL A 372 -18.29 -23.64 4.77
N ARG A 373 -19.11 -24.10 3.82
CA ARG A 373 -19.50 -25.52 3.71
C ARG A 373 -18.30 -26.42 3.44
N PHE A 374 -17.34 -25.97 2.65
CA PHE A 374 -16.08 -26.69 2.45
C PHE A 374 -15.33 -26.89 3.78
N LEU A 375 -15.14 -25.83 4.57
CA LEU A 375 -14.49 -25.95 5.86
C LEU A 375 -15.24 -26.86 6.84
N GLU A 376 -16.58 -26.78 6.85
CA GLU A 376 -17.42 -27.65 7.65
C GLU A 376 -17.32 -29.12 7.24
N ALA A 377 -17.37 -29.41 5.94
CA ALA A 377 -17.34 -30.78 5.44
C ALA A 377 -15.95 -31.43 5.58
N THR A 378 -14.89 -30.63 5.42
CA THR A 378 -13.51 -31.15 5.36
C THR A 378 -12.79 -31.12 6.70
N PHE A 379 -13.03 -30.11 7.53
CA PHE A 379 -12.23 -29.88 8.75
C PHE A 379 -13.03 -29.87 10.05
N ARG A 380 -14.34 -29.58 10.02
CA ARG A 380 -15.18 -29.68 11.23
C ARG A 380 -15.50 -31.17 11.45
N ASN A 381 -14.62 -31.87 12.18
CA ASN A 381 -14.77 -33.29 12.50
C ASN A 381 -16.22 -33.63 12.91
N ASN A 382 -16.96 -34.28 12.03
CA ASN A 382 -18.16 -35.02 12.41
C ASN A 382 -17.68 -36.38 12.92
N ASN A 383 -17.79 -36.62 14.22
CA ASN A 383 -17.64 -37.95 14.82
C ASN A 383 -18.76 -38.91 14.34
N ASN A 384 -18.86 -39.16 13.03
CA ASN A 384 -19.81 -40.09 12.43
C ASN A 384 -19.14 -41.02 11.40
N ASN A 385 -17.84 -41.28 11.54
CA ASN A 385 -17.24 -42.52 11.06
C ASN A 385 -16.91 -43.39 12.27
N ASN A 386 -17.92 -43.69 13.08
CA ASN A 386 -17.87 -44.87 13.92
C ASN A 386 -18.05 -46.09 13.01
N ASN A 387 -17.10 -47.01 13.09
CA ASN A 387 -17.36 -48.44 13.22
C ASN A 387 -18.62 -48.95 12.50
N ASN A 388 -18.47 -49.37 11.25
CA ASN A 388 -19.29 -50.42 10.64
C ASN A 388 -18.48 -51.00 9.47
N ASN A 389 -17.44 -51.74 9.81
CA ASN A 389 -16.83 -52.79 8.99
C ASN A 389 -16.32 -53.85 9.97
N ASN A 390 -17.28 -54.53 10.60
CA ASN A 390 -17.16 -55.84 11.23
C ASN A 390 -18.59 -56.36 11.35
N ASP A 391 -19.06 -57.01 10.29
CA ASP A 391 -19.68 -58.34 10.29
C ASP A 391 -20.03 -58.75 8.85
#